data_AF-A0A3N7HS81-F1
#
_entry.id   AF-A0A3N7HS81-F1
#
_cell.length_a   1.000
_cell.length_b   1.000
_cell.length_c   1.000
_cell.angle_alpha   90.00
_cell.angle_beta   90.00
_cell.angle_gamma   90.00
#
_symmetry.space_group_name_H-M   'P 1'
#
loop_
_entity.id
_entity.type
_entity.pdbx_description
1 polymer ?
#
loop_
_entity_poly.entity_id
_entity_poly.type
_entity_poly.pdbx_seq_one_letter_code
_entity_poly.pdbx_strand_id
1 'polypeptide(L)' 'MKSLSDDAYHLDAVDKEIIYMLMDNAKTSLALISSHVGISTTAVHQRIKKLEQAGVIENSVSFL' A
#
# COMPACT_ATOMS: atom_id res chain seq x y z
N MET A 1 -7.51 -28.11 8.48
CA MET A 1 -8.31 -27.01 9.07
C MET A 1 -7.32 -25.97 9.57
N LYS A 2 -6.98 -24.97 8.74
CA LYS A 2 -6.09 -23.88 9.12
C LYS A 2 -6.99 -22.76 9.62
N SER A 3 -6.85 -22.39 10.89
CA SER A 3 -7.59 -21.30 11.52
C SER A 3 -7.49 -20.06 10.62
N LEU A 4 -8.61 -19.65 10.02
CA LEU A 4 -8.76 -18.36 9.37
C LEU A 4 -8.89 -17.34 10.49
N SER A 5 -7.75 -16.95 11.07
CA SER A 5 -7.71 -15.80 11.95
C SER A 5 -7.99 -14.59 11.09
N ASP A 6 -9.16 -14.01 11.28
CA ASP A 6 -9.67 -12.79 10.67
C ASP A 6 -8.88 -11.57 11.15
N ASP A 7 -7.57 -11.54 10.89
CA ASP A 7 -6.79 -10.30 10.95
C ASP A 7 -7.05 -9.54 9.63
N ALA A 8 -8.32 -9.19 9.40
CA ALA A 8 -8.70 -8.33 8.29
C ALA A 8 -7.94 -7.01 8.45
N TYR A 9 -6.99 -6.76 7.56
CA TYR A 9 -6.25 -5.51 7.56
C TYR A 9 -7.26 -4.35 7.45
N HIS A 10 -7.30 -3.52 8.48
CA HIS A 10 -8.20 -2.37 8.51
C HIS A 10 -7.62 -1.25 7.66
N LEU A 11 -8.16 -1.06 6.44
CA LEU A 11 -7.81 0.07 5.60
C LEU A 11 -8.30 1.39 6.21
N ASP A 12 -7.36 2.28 6.51
CA ASP A 12 -7.68 3.65 6.87
C ASP A 12 -7.76 4.57 5.62
N ALA A 13 -8.04 5.85 5.84
CA ALA A 13 -8.14 6.83 4.76
C ALA A 13 -6.82 7.02 4.01
N VAL A 14 -5.68 6.98 4.70
CA VAL A 14 -4.36 7.16 4.10
C VAL A 14 -4.01 5.98 3.20
N ASP A 15 -4.31 4.76 3.65
CA ASP A 15 -4.08 3.56 2.85
C ASP A 15 -4.89 3.60 1.55
N LYS A 16 -6.15 4.07 1.60
CA LYS A 16 -6.99 4.24 0.41
C LYS A 16 -6.37 5.24 -0.57
N GLU A 17 -5.90 6.39 -0.11
CA GLU A 17 -5.24 7.37 -0.97
C GLU A 17 -3.97 6.82 -1.61
N ILE A 18 -3.14 6.10 -0.83
CA ILE A 18 -1.94 5.43 -1.36
C ILE A 18 -2.33 4.45 -2.47
N ILE A 19 -3.36 3.63 -2.24
CA ILE A 19 -3.86 2.67 -3.23
C ILE A 19 -4.38 3.40 -4.48
N TYR A 20 -5.18 4.46 -4.32
CA TYR A 20 -5.69 5.22 -5.46
C TYR A 20 -4.57 5.81 -6.31
N MET A 21 -3.54 6.40 -5.69
CA MET A 21 -2.40 6.94 -6.42
C MET A 21 -1.60 5.85 -7.15
N LEU A 22 -1.43 4.68 -6.54
CA LEU A 22 -0.74 3.55 -7.17
C LEU A 22 -1.57 2.90 -8.28
N MET A 23 -2.90 2.88 -8.14
CA MET A 23 -3.82 2.40 -9.19
C MET A 23 -3.87 3.35 -10.39
N ASP A 24 -3.85 4.67 -10.15
CA ASP A 24 -3.78 5.68 -11.20
C ASP A 24 -2.45 5.60 -11.96
N ASN A 25 -1.34 5.48 -11.21
CA ASN A 25 -0.02 5.27 -11.79
C ASN A 25 0.88 4.45 -10.87
N ALA A 26 1.11 3.19 -11.23
CA ALA A 26 1.94 2.27 -10.45
C ALA A 26 3.42 2.70 -10.36
N LYS A 27 3.87 3.61 -11.23
CA LYS A 27 5.23 4.18 -11.20
C LYS A 27 5.33 5.44 -10.35
N THR A 28 4.26 5.83 -9.66
CA THR A 28 4.26 6.98 -8.76
C THR A 28 5.33 6.80 -7.68
N SER A 29 6.19 7.80 -7.52
CA SER A 29 7.27 7.72 -6.53
C SER A 29 6.74 7.86 -5.11
N LEU A 30 7.38 7.17 -4.16
CA LEU A 30 7.02 7.26 -2.73
C LEU A 30 7.08 8.69 -2.18
N ALA A 31 7.98 9.51 -2.72
CA ALA A 31 8.11 10.92 -2.35
C ALA A 31 6.90 11.76 -2.80
N LEU A 32 6.35 11.48 -3.98
CA LEU A 32 5.13 12.13 -4.46
C LEU A 32 3.92 11.73 -3.60
N ILE A 33 3.77 10.43 -3.32
CA ILE A 33 2.71 9.92 -2.45
C ILE A 33 2.81 10.54 -1.06
N SER A 34 4.01 10.54 -0.47
CA SER A 34 4.31 11.18 0.82
C SER A 34 3.88 12.65 0.86
N SER A 35 4.20 13.41 -0.19
CA SER A 35 3.82 14.82 -0.29
C SER A 35 2.31 15.01 -0.42
N HIS A 36 1.62 14.09 -1.10
CA HIS A 36 0.17 14.13 -1.30
C HIS A 36 -0.60 13.77 -0.02
N VAL A 37 -0.22 12.69 0.66
CA VAL A 37 -0.93 12.22 1.87
C VAL A 37 -0.45 12.88 3.17
N GLY A 38 0.62 13.69 3.13
CA GLY A 38 1.09 14.48 4.26
C GLY A 38 1.82 13.69 5.35
N ILE A 39 2.46 12.57 5.01
CA ILE A 39 3.27 11.75 5.93
C ILE A 39 4.67 11.52 5.36
N SER A 40 5.61 11.03 6.15
CA SER A 40 6.98 10.77 5.66
C SER A 40 7.04 9.64 4.62
N THR A 41 8.02 9.70 3.72
CA THR A 41 8.29 8.65 2.72
C THR A 41 8.47 7.27 3.37
N THR A 42 9.12 7.21 4.54
CA THR A 42 9.28 5.98 5.31
C THR A 42 7.94 5.42 5.80
N ALA A 43 7.02 6.29 6.24
CA ALA A 43 5.69 5.88 6.68
C ALA A 43 4.85 5.35 5.50
N VAL A 44 4.93 6.00 4.33
CA VAL A 44 4.30 5.49 3.09
C VAL A 44 4.85 4.10 2.75
N HIS A 45 6.16 3.93 2.74
CA HIS A 45 6.80 2.64 2.44
C HIS A 45 6.35 1.53 3.40
N GLN A 46 6.23 1.83 4.70
CA GLN A 46 5.73 0.87 5.68
C GLN A 46 4.26 0.50 5.45
N ARG A 47 3.41 1.46 5.08
CA ARG A 47 2.00 1.22 4.75
C ARG A 47 1.85 0.34 3.51
N ILE A 48 2.57 0.65 2.43
CA ILE A 48 2.60 -0.19 1.22
C ILE A 48 3.01 -1.63 1.57
N LYS A 49 4.07 -1.80 2.35
CA LYS A 49 4.51 -3.14 2.78
C LYS A 49 3.47 -3.88 3.61
N LYS A 50 2.72 -3.18 4.47
CA LYS A 50 1.61 -3.78 5.22
C LYS A 50 0.46 -4.19 4.32
N LEU A 51 0.10 -3.35 3.34
CA LEU A 51 -0.92 -3.64 2.34
C LEU A 51 -0.53 -4.87 1.50
N GLU A 52 0.74 -5.01 1.14
CA GLU A 52 1.28 -6.20 0.46
C GLU A 52 1.19 -7.45 1.34
N GLN A 53 1.64 -7.35 2.59
CA GLN A 53 1.60 -8.47 3.54
C GLN A 53 0.18 -8.94 3.86
N ALA A 54 -0.77 -8.00 3.86
CA ALA A 54 -2.19 -8.28 4.02
C ALA A 54 -2.86 -8.80 2.74
N GLY A 55 -2.15 -8.84 1.61
CA GLY A 55 -2.72 -9.24 0.31
C GLY A 55 -3.73 -8.23 -0.26
N VAL A 56 -3.71 -6.99 0.21
CA VAL A 56 -4.57 -5.90 -0.31
C VAL A 56 -4.06 -5.41 -1.65
N ILE A 57 -2.75 -5.34 -1.82
CA ILE A 57 -2.09 -5.02 -3.09
C ILE A 57 -1.04 -6.08 -3.42
N GLU A 58 -0.87 -6.37 -4.71
CA GLU A 58 0.19 -7.26 -5.18
C GLU A 58 1.38 -6.45 -5.68
N ASN A 59 2.59 -6.92 -5.38
CA ASN A 59 3.79 -6.31 -5.92
C ASN A 59 3.82 -6.55 -7.44
N SER A 60 3.91 -5.47 -8.22
CA SER A 60 4.03 -5.54 -9.68
C SER A 60 5.44 -6.03 -10.04
N VAL A 61 5.62 -7.35 -10.09
CA VAL A 61 6.80 -7.95 -10.70
C VAL A 61 6.74 -7.69 -12.21
N SER A 62 7.52 -6.71 -12.67
CA SER A 62 7.78 -6.55 -14.10
C SER A 62 8.65 -7.72 -14.54
N PHE A 63 8.08 -8.71 -15.21
CA PHE A 63 8.86 -9.71 -15.93
C PHE A 63 9.47 -9.05 -17.17
N LEU A 64 10.80 -9.08 -17.27
CA LEU A 64 11.58 -8.67 -18.45
C LEU A 64 11.80 -9.87 -19.37
#